data_AF-A0A7C1ALW0-F1
#
_entry.id   AF-A0A7C1ALW0-F1
#
_cell.length_a   1.000
_cell.length_b   1.000
_cell.length_c   1.000
_cell.angle_alpha   90.00
_cell.angle_beta   90.00
_cell.angle_gamma   90.00
#
_symmetry.space_group_name_H-M   'P 1'
#
loop_
_entity.id
_entity.type
_entity.pdbx_description
1 polymer ?
#
loop_
_entity_poly.entity_id
_entity_poly.type
_entity_poly.pdbx_seq_one_letter_code
_entity_poly.pdbx_strand_id
1 'polypeptide(L)'
;MSTENKKVMVIGGGIAGLTVAWELSRFNISVELIEKTCFLGGHAIQFCCKATDECLQCGACSVEDMLKKVADEPNINVHLATEVESINKDKKFAVSLKKSSLLTDSEKLNESGICYEESLLKGAVLRGYSKNNTPLYV
;
A
#
# COMPACT_ATOMS: atom_id res chain seq x y z
N MET A 1 21.89 19.61 5.77
CA MET A 1 20.78 19.41 6.74
C MET A 1 20.85 17.98 7.21
N SER A 2 21.14 17.74 8.50
CA SER A 2 21.16 16.40 9.07
C SER A 2 19.77 15.75 8.96
N THR A 3 19.72 14.53 8.42
CA THR A 3 18.51 13.70 8.26
C THR A 3 18.33 12.69 9.39
N GLU A 4 19.27 12.66 10.35
CA GLU A 4 19.22 11.81 11.53
C GLU A 4 17.91 12.06 12.30
N ASN A 5 17.05 11.03 12.38
CA ASN A 5 15.73 11.00 13.02
C ASN A 5 14.56 11.73 12.31
N LYS A 6 14.61 11.95 11.00
CA LYS A 6 13.41 12.38 10.27
C LYS A 6 12.51 11.18 9.97
N LYS A 7 11.24 11.29 10.37
CA LYS A 7 10.18 10.33 10.10
C LYS A 7 9.11 11.02 9.25
N VAL A 8 8.67 10.37 8.18
CA VAL A 8 7.68 10.91 7.25
C VAL A 8 6.47 9.99 7.22
N MET A 9 5.27 10.57 7.22
CA MET A 9 4.04 9.83 7.01
C MET A 9 3.52 10.12 5.60
N VAL A 10 3.28 9.08 4.82
CA VAL A 10 2.70 9.14 3.48
C VAL A 10 1.27 8.62 3.57
N ILE A 11 0.31 9.40 3.11
CA ILE A 11 -1.12 9.05 3.14
C ILE A 11 -1.54 8.66 1.72
N GLY A 12 -1.91 7.40 1.54
CA GLY A 12 -2.34 6.80 0.28
C GLY A 12 -1.30 5.86 -0.33
N GLY A 13 -1.67 4.59 -0.49
CA GLY A 13 -0.85 3.51 -1.05
C GLY A 13 -0.95 3.34 -2.57
N GLY A 14 -1.31 4.39 -3.32
CA GLY A 14 -1.29 4.39 -4.78
C GLY A 14 0.12 4.51 -5.35
N ILE A 15 0.28 4.47 -6.69
CA ILE A 15 1.59 4.61 -7.36
C ILE A 15 2.39 5.84 -6.90
N ALA A 16 1.72 6.97 -6.69
CA ALA A 16 2.37 8.18 -6.20
C ALA A 16 2.94 8.01 -4.79
N GLY A 17 2.14 7.49 -3.85
CA GLY A 17 2.57 7.26 -2.48
C GLY A 17 3.65 6.19 -2.36
N LEU A 18 3.53 5.12 -3.14
CA LEU A 18 4.57 4.08 -3.23
C LEU A 18 5.90 4.64 -3.71
N THR A 19 5.87 5.49 -4.74
CA THR A 19 7.08 6.13 -5.28
C THR A 19 7.72 7.07 -4.25
N VAL A 20 6.92 7.86 -3.53
CA VAL A 20 7.41 8.74 -2.46
C VAL A 20 8.04 7.92 -1.33
N ALA A 21 7.37 6.87 -0.87
CA ALA A 21 7.87 6.01 0.20
C ALA A 21 9.21 5.37 -0.18
N TRP A 22 9.31 4.85 -1.41
CA TRP A 22 10.53 4.25 -1.94
C TRP A 22 11.68 5.26 -2.09
N GLU A 23 11.44 6.46 -2.62
CA GLU A 23 12.53 7.43 -2.77
C GLU A 23 13.01 7.94 -1.40
N LEU A 24 12.11 8.12 -0.43
CA LEU A 24 12.49 8.52 0.93
C LEU A 24 13.30 7.43 1.65
N SER A 25 12.94 6.15 1.49
CA SER A 25 13.69 5.05 2.12
C SER A 25 15.13 4.98 1.63
N ARG A 26 15.38 5.29 0.35
CA ARG A 26 16.73 5.37 -0.23
C ARG A 26 17.61 6.47 0.37
N PHE A 27 17.01 7.49 0.98
CA PHE A 27 17.71 8.50 1.76
C PHE A 27 17.80 8.16 3.27
N ASN A 28 17.53 6.90 3.62
CA ASN A 28 17.53 6.39 4.99
C ASN A 28 16.56 7.14 5.92
N ILE A 29 15.43 7.59 5.35
CA ILE A 29 14.33 8.24 6.07
C ILE A 29 13.28 7.19 6.38
N SER A 30 12.86 7.10 7.64
CA SER A 30 11.79 6.18 8.04
C SER A 30 10.43 6.69 7.55
N VAL A 31 9.68 5.82 6.88
CA VAL A 31 8.38 6.14 6.28
C VAL A 31 7.27 5.31 6.90
N GLU A 32 6.19 5.98 7.31
CA GLU A 32 4.92 5.34 7.65
C GLU A 32 3.96 5.52 6.47
N LEU A 33 3.66 4.43 5.75
CA LEU A 33 2.74 4.45 4.61
C LEU A 33 1.35 4.03 5.10
N ILE A 34 0.38 4.95 5.05
CA ILE A 34 -1.00 4.73 5.50
C ILE A 34 -1.90 4.49 4.28
N GLU A 35 -2.60 3.38 4.25
CA GLU A 35 -3.57 3.04 3.19
C GLU A 35 -4.90 2.62 3.81
N LYS A 36 -5.98 3.26 3.34
CA LYS A 36 -7.33 3.05 3.86
C LYS A 36 -7.91 1.68 3.51
N THR A 37 -7.47 1.11 2.39
CA THR A 37 -7.89 -0.21 1.93
C THR A 37 -6.93 -1.30 2.41
N CYS A 38 -7.33 -2.57 2.26
CA CYS A 38 -6.50 -3.72 2.59
C CYS A 38 -5.38 -3.98 1.56
N PHE A 39 -5.23 -3.12 0.55
CA PHE A 39 -4.36 -3.38 -0.60
C PHE A 39 -3.64 -2.11 -1.05
N LEU A 40 -2.40 -2.26 -1.49
CA LEU A 40 -1.64 -1.20 -2.13
C LEU A 40 -1.92 -1.15 -3.64
N GLY A 41 -1.35 -0.16 -4.31
CA GLY A 41 -1.40 0.05 -5.77
C GLY A 41 -2.42 1.09 -6.23
N GLY A 42 -3.43 1.40 -5.40
CA GLY A 42 -4.47 2.38 -5.74
C GLY A 42 -5.25 2.01 -7.00
N HIS A 43 -5.66 3.00 -7.80
CA HIS A 43 -6.40 2.73 -9.04
C HIS A 43 -5.54 2.15 -10.16
N ALA A 44 -4.26 2.54 -10.22
CA ALA A 44 -3.36 2.19 -11.31
C ALA A 44 -3.08 0.67 -11.41
N ILE A 45 -3.28 -0.09 -10.32
CA ILE A 45 -3.18 -1.55 -10.31
C ILE A 45 -4.24 -2.25 -11.19
N GLN A 46 -5.29 -1.52 -11.60
CA GLN A 46 -6.35 -2.03 -12.47
C GLN A 46 -5.99 -1.92 -13.96
N PHE A 47 -4.88 -1.26 -14.31
CA PHE A 47 -4.50 -1.07 -15.69
C PHE A 47 -3.78 -2.30 -16.24
N CYS A 48 -4.21 -2.74 -17.42
CA CYS A 48 -3.55 -3.82 -18.14
C CYS A 48 -2.40 -3.29 -19.02
N CYS A 49 -1.43 -4.16 -19.28
CA CYS A 49 -0.42 -3.90 -20.29
C CYS A 49 -1.09 -3.65 -21.66
N LYS A 50 -0.64 -2.60 -22.35
CA LYS A 50 -1.12 -2.24 -23.70
C LYS A 50 -0.13 -2.61 -24.80
N ALA A 51 0.92 -3.37 -24.47
CA ALA A 51 1.87 -3.85 -25.47
C ALA A 51 1.15 -4.80 -26.45
N THR A 52 1.38 -4.60 -27.74
CA THR A 52 0.98 -5.56 -28.79
C THR A 52 2.19 -6.37 -29.19
N ASP A 53 3.11 -5.75 -29.93
CA ASP A 53 4.37 -6.33 -30.41
C ASP A 53 5.58 -5.73 -29.67
N GLU A 54 5.45 -4.47 -29.24
CA GLU A 54 6.49 -3.71 -28.53
C GLU A 54 5.91 -2.99 -27.31
N CYS A 55 6.79 -2.59 -26.38
CA CYS A 55 6.39 -1.87 -25.17
C CYS A 55 5.94 -0.44 -25.50
N LEU A 56 4.69 -0.12 -25.19
CA LEU A 56 4.11 1.23 -25.39
C LEU A 56 4.22 2.15 -24.18
N GLN A 57 5.03 1.80 -23.17
CA GLN A 57 5.23 2.59 -21.94
C GLN A 57 3.92 3.04 -21.25
N CYS A 58 2.90 2.18 -21.25
CA CYS A 58 1.56 2.51 -20.74
C CYS A 58 1.47 2.66 -19.20
N GLY A 59 2.57 2.44 -18.48
CA GLY A 59 2.66 2.62 -17.02
C GLY A 59 1.99 1.54 -16.17
N ALA A 60 1.35 0.53 -16.78
CA ALA A 60 0.68 -0.56 -16.05
C ALA A 60 1.66 -1.34 -15.15
N CYS A 61 2.85 -1.67 -15.68
CA CYS A 61 3.88 -2.40 -14.94
C CYS A 61 4.50 -1.58 -13.79
N SER A 62 4.47 -0.24 -13.86
CA SER A 62 5.14 0.62 -12.89
C SER A 62 4.61 0.44 -11.47
N VAL A 63 3.33 0.09 -11.32
CA VAL A 63 2.71 -0.16 -10.01
C VAL A 63 3.25 -1.45 -9.41
N GLU A 64 3.34 -2.52 -10.20
CA GLU A 64 3.88 -3.79 -9.73
C GLU A 64 5.35 -3.67 -9.34
N ASP A 65 6.14 -2.93 -10.12
CA ASP A 65 7.56 -2.72 -9.84
C ASP A 65 7.76 -1.95 -8.53
N MET A 66 6.92 -0.94 -8.26
CA MET A 66 6.98 -0.21 -6.99
C MET A 66 6.47 -1.03 -5.81
N LEU A 67 5.45 -1.85 -6.01
CA LEU A 67 4.98 -2.77 -4.97
C LEU A 67 6.07 -3.73 -4.52
N LYS A 68 6.81 -4.34 -5.45
CA LYS A 68 7.96 -5.21 -5.13
C LYS A 68 9.02 -4.48 -4.29
N LYS A 69 9.37 -3.26 -4.71
CA LYS A 69 10.38 -2.46 -4.02
C LYS A 69 9.97 -2.07 -2.61
N VAL A 70 8.70 -1.69 -2.43
CA VAL A 70 8.18 -1.22 -1.13
C VAL A 70 7.90 -2.38 -0.17
N ALA A 71 7.49 -3.55 -0.67
CA ALA A 71 7.14 -4.70 0.16
C ALA A 71 8.31 -5.22 1.01
N ASP A 72 9.53 -5.21 0.46
CA ASP A 72 10.72 -5.76 1.11
C ASP A 72 11.62 -4.69 1.76
N GLU A 73 11.20 -3.41 1.78
CA GLU A 73 12.05 -2.31 2.24
C GLU A 73 11.92 -2.07 3.77
N PRO A 74 13.00 -2.26 4.55
CA PRO A 74 12.94 -2.19 6.02
C PRO A 74 12.64 -0.79 6.58
N ASN A 75 12.90 0.27 5.80
CA ASN A 75 12.64 1.64 6.24
C ASN A 75 11.19 2.09 6.01
N ILE A 76 10.35 1.25 5.40
CA ILE A 76 8.95 1.56 5.12
C ILE A 76 8.06 0.66 5.96
N ASN A 77 7.27 1.27 6.83
CA ASN A 77 6.26 0.57 7.62
C ASN A 77 4.88 0.83 7.02
N VAL A 78 4.19 -0.24 6.62
CA VAL A 78 2.91 -0.15 5.90
C VAL A 78 1.75 -0.42 6.86
N HIS A 79 0.78 0.50 6.88
CA HIS A 79 -0.48 0.37 7.62
C HIS A 79 -1.63 0.25 6.64
N LEU A 80 -2.09 -0.99 6.44
CA LEU A 80 -3.28 -1.30 5.67
C LEU A 80 -4.54 -1.13 6.51
N ALA A 81 -5.69 -0.98 5.84
CA ALA A 81 -7.00 -0.80 6.46
C ALA A 81 -7.01 0.33 7.52
N THR A 82 -6.21 1.38 7.29
CA THR A 82 -5.98 2.44 8.28
C THR A 82 -6.25 3.80 7.66
N GLU A 83 -7.06 4.59 8.32
CA GLU A 83 -7.41 5.95 7.91
C GLU A 83 -6.88 6.96 8.91
N VAL A 84 -6.54 8.16 8.42
CA VAL A 84 -6.15 9.28 9.28
C VAL A 84 -7.43 9.98 9.74
N GLU A 85 -7.66 10.02 11.05
CA GLU A 85 -8.85 10.63 11.64
C GLU A 85 -8.64 12.10 11.95
N SER A 86 -7.48 12.44 12.53
CA SER A 86 -7.14 13.83 12.85
C SER A 86 -5.64 14.05 12.79
N ILE A 87 -5.26 15.27 12.42
CA ILE A 87 -3.88 15.73 12.37
C ILE A 87 -3.81 16.99 13.23
N ASN A 88 -3.04 16.91 14.31
CA ASN A 88 -2.76 18.03 15.19
C ASN A 88 -1.32 18.49 14.98
N LYS A 89 -1.12 19.81 15.01
CA LYS A 89 0.19 20.42 14.83
C LYS A 89 0.41 21.49 15.89
N ASP A 90 0.95 21.08 17.03
CA ASP A 90 1.43 22.02 18.05
C ASP A 90 2.90 22.37 17.81
N LYS A 91 3.79 21.39 17.96
CA LYS A 91 5.25 21.53 17.73
C LYS A 91 5.80 20.51 16.74
N LYS A 92 5.29 19.28 16.83
CA LYS A 92 5.50 18.19 15.87
C LYS A 92 4.12 17.74 15.39
N PHE A 93 4.07 17.04 14.26
CA PHE A 93 2.83 16.42 13.81
C PHE A 93 2.46 15.27 14.75
N ALA A 94 1.24 15.32 15.30
CA ALA A 94 0.60 14.22 15.99
C ALA A 94 -0.61 13.80 15.15
N VAL A 95 -0.65 12.53 14.74
CA VAL A 95 -1.67 12.00 13.83
C VAL A 95 -2.40 10.86 14.54
N SER A 96 -3.72 10.97 14.62
CA SER A 96 -4.58 9.90 15.13
C SER A 96 -4.98 9.01 13.95
N LEU A 97 -4.66 7.73 14.07
CA LEU A 97 -4.97 6.70 13.08
C LEU A 97 -6.17 5.89 13.57
N LYS A 98 -7.16 5.76 12.71
CA LYS A 98 -8.28 4.84 12.90
C LYS A 98 -8.02 3.62 12.05
N LYS A 99 -7.64 2.52 12.69
CA LYS A 99 -7.59 1.23 12.01
C LYS A 99 -9.03 0.73 11.89
N SER A 100 -9.48 0.55 10.65
CA SER A 100 -10.82 0.04 10.39
C SER A 100 -10.90 -1.37 10.93
N SER A 101 -11.91 -1.63 11.77
CA SER A 101 -12.25 -2.94 12.28
C SER A 101 -13.00 -3.78 11.23
N LEU A 102 -12.73 -3.58 9.94
CA LEU A 102 -13.11 -4.48 8.84
C LEU A 102 -12.27 -5.77 8.90
N LEU A 103 -12.25 -6.33 10.10
CA LEU A 103 -12.14 -7.72 10.43
C LEU A 103 -13.45 -8.00 11.15
N THR A 104 -14.55 -7.98 10.41
CA THR A 104 -15.78 -8.66 10.84
C THR A 104 -15.40 -10.14 11.10
N ASP A 105 -16.09 -10.92 11.94
CA ASP A 105 -15.70 -12.33 12.23
C ASP A 105 -15.45 -13.23 10.99
N SER A 106 -15.87 -12.78 9.80
CA SER A 106 -15.65 -13.36 8.48
C SER A 106 -14.36 -12.91 7.75
N GLU A 107 -13.68 -11.84 8.18
CA GLU A 107 -12.41 -11.35 7.64
C GLU A 107 -11.26 -11.61 8.63
N LYS A 108 -10.31 -12.46 8.26
CA LYS A 108 -9.15 -12.79 9.10
C LYS A 108 -7.88 -12.18 8.52
N LEU A 109 -6.98 -11.75 9.40
CA LEU A 109 -5.59 -11.51 9.05
C LEU A 109 -4.87 -12.87 9.03
N ASN A 110 -4.09 -13.16 8.00
CA ASN A 110 -3.10 -14.23 8.12
C ASN A 110 -1.89 -13.74 8.92
N GLU A 111 -1.00 -14.66 9.29
CA GLU A 111 0.25 -14.35 10.02
C GLU A 111 1.15 -13.34 9.28
N SER A 112 0.90 -13.12 7.98
CA SER A 112 1.59 -12.15 7.12
C SER A 112 0.92 -10.78 7.03
N GLY A 113 -0.18 -10.53 7.76
CA GLY A 113 -0.85 -9.23 7.78
C GLY A 113 -1.77 -8.96 6.59
N ILE A 114 -2.17 -10.01 5.85
CA ILE A 114 -3.08 -9.93 4.70
C ILE A 114 -4.51 -10.17 5.15
N CYS A 115 -5.42 -9.26 4.80
CA CYS A 115 -6.86 -9.41 5.06
C CYS A 115 -7.52 -10.33 4.02
N TYR A 116 -8.36 -11.27 4.46
CA TYR A 116 -9.18 -12.12 3.57
C TYR A 116 -10.53 -12.44 4.20
N GLU A 117 -11.62 -12.50 3.40
CA GLU A 117 -12.94 -13.01 3.82
C GLU A 117 -13.07 -14.52 3.60
N GLU A 118 -13.58 -15.26 4.59
CA GLU A 118 -13.86 -16.70 4.54
C GLU A 118 -15.16 -17.03 3.75
N SER A 119 -16.10 -16.08 3.65
CA SER A 119 -17.37 -16.21 2.91
C SER A 119 -17.25 -16.07 1.38
N LEU A 120 -16.08 -15.72 0.87
CA LEU A 120 -15.85 -15.42 -0.56
C LEU A 120 -15.44 -16.63 -1.41
N LEU A 121 -15.60 -17.85 -0.92
CA LEU A 121 -15.32 -19.10 -1.64
C LEU A 121 -16.25 -19.37 -2.85
N LYS A 122 -17.12 -18.42 -3.22
CA LYS A 122 -17.86 -18.44 -4.48
C LYS A 122 -17.82 -17.07 -5.16
N GLY A 123 -16.79 -16.82 -5.97
CA GLY A 123 -16.83 -15.81 -7.04
C GLY A 123 -16.32 -14.41 -6.72
N ALA A 124 -15.30 -14.24 -5.88
CA ALA A 124 -14.87 -12.91 -5.44
C ALA A 124 -13.49 -12.47 -5.96
N VAL A 125 -13.45 -11.48 -6.85
CA VAL A 125 -12.21 -10.78 -7.24
C VAL A 125 -11.97 -9.62 -6.27
N LEU A 126 -10.96 -9.71 -5.39
CA LEU A 126 -10.73 -8.67 -4.37
C LEU A 126 -9.77 -7.54 -4.77
N ARG A 127 -8.93 -7.69 -5.81
CA ARG A 127 -8.29 -6.58 -6.55
C ARG A 127 -7.52 -7.09 -7.79
N GLY A 128 -7.06 -6.14 -8.61
CA GLY A 128 -6.40 -6.38 -9.90
C GLY A 128 -5.22 -7.37 -9.85
N TYR A 129 -4.94 -8.00 -10.99
CA TYR A 129 -3.90 -9.01 -11.13
C TYR A 129 -2.52 -8.44 -10.79
N SER A 130 -1.99 -8.78 -9.62
CA SER A 130 -0.58 -8.58 -9.29
C SER A 130 -0.11 -9.67 -8.35
N LYS A 131 0.96 -10.38 -8.75
CA LYS A 131 1.56 -11.47 -7.98
C LYS A 131 2.13 -11.00 -6.63
N ASN A 132 2.39 -9.71 -6.49
CA ASN A 132 2.97 -9.10 -5.28
C ASN A 132 1.90 -8.37 -4.43
N ASN A 133 0.62 -8.48 -4.81
CA ASN A 133 -0.52 -7.87 -4.13
C ASN A 133 -1.61 -8.94 -3.93
N THR A 134 -1.38 -9.87 -3.02
CA THR A 134 -2.34 -10.95 -2.66
C THR A 134 -3.48 -10.44 -1.76
N PRO A 135 -4.72 -11.02 -1.81
CA PRO A 135 -5.11 -12.25 -2.49
C PRO A 135 -6.11 -12.10 -3.66
N LEU A 136 -5.98 -13.02 -4.62
CA LEU A 136 -6.92 -13.31 -5.71
C LEU A 136 -7.75 -14.55 -5.29
N TYR A 137 -9.08 -14.43 -5.23
CA TYR A 137 -10.00 -15.58 -5.27
C TYR A 137 -10.71 -15.59 -6.63
N VAL A 138 -10.94 -16.78 -7.17
CA VAL A 138 -11.75 -17.00 -8.39
C VAL A 138 -13.22 -17.01 -8.02
#